data_AF-A0A4P6TKJ9-F1
#
_entry.id   AF-A0A4P6TKJ9-F1
#
_cell.length_a   1.000
_cell.length_b   1.000
_cell.length_c   1.000
_cell.angle_alpha   90.00
_cell.angle_beta   90.00
_cell.angle_gamma   90.00
#
_symmetry.space_group_name_H-M   'P 1'
#
loop_
_entity.id
_entity.type
_entity.pdbx_description
1 polymer ?
#
loop_
_entity_poly.entity_id
_entity_poly.type
_entity_poly.pdbx_seq_one_letter_code
_entity_poly.pdbx_strand_id
1 'polypeptide(L)'
;MSAKLKIMIMVALMGSSAFAAASGNASKHNASGSKPSGKYTITCNEYLVLKETDKPVIIGYEISKHKNGKVSAAEVIANVEKVRPDVDEYCKVNKEKTVWQKIKSAL
;
A
#
# COMPACT_ATOMS: atom_id res chain seq x y z
N MET A 1 -29.06 23.27 47.77
CA MET A 1 -27.95 24.21 47.97
C MET A 1 -26.65 23.43 47.82
N SER A 2 -25.74 23.98 47.03
CA SER A 2 -24.51 23.34 46.61
C SER A 2 -23.51 23.20 47.76
N ALA A 3 -23.06 21.96 47.92
CA ALA A 3 -21.65 21.59 47.96
C ALA A 3 -20.83 21.70 49.25
N LYS A 4 -19.93 20.72 49.31
CA LYS A 4 -18.57 20.69 49.85
C LYS A 4 -18.43 20.05 51.23
N LEU A 5 -18.00 18.78 51.26
CA LEU A 5 -16.63 18.28 51.07
C LEU A 5 -15.97 18.12 52.43
N LYS A 6 -15.89 16.88 52.91
CA LYS A 6 -15.05 16.49 54.04
C LYS A 6 -14.41 15.14 53.74
N ILE A 7 -13.07 15.16 53.78
CA ILE A 7 -12.20 14.05 54.22
C ILE A 7 -12.05 12.93 53.18
N MET A 8 -11.03 12.96 52.30
CA MET A 8 -9.64 12.53 52.54
C MET A 8 -9.56 11.10 53.09
N ILE A 9 -9.38 10.09 52.22
CA ILE A 9 -8.68 8.83 52.51
C ILE A 9 -8.00 8.37 51.20
N MET A 10 -6.67 8.26 51.26
CA MET A 10 -5.84 7.48 50.35
C MET A 10 -6.25 6.00 50.41
N VAL A 11 -6.50 5.37 49.27
CA VAL A 11 -6.22 3.93 49.10
C VAL A 11 -5.53 3.76 47.76
N ALA A 12 -4.27 3.35 47.84
CA ALA A 12 -3.47 2.89 46.74
C ALA A 12 -4.13 1.68 46.06
N LEU A 13 -4.36 1.75 44.75
CA LEU A 13 -4.56 0.55 43.93
C LEU A 13 -3.26 0.25 43.18
N MET A 14 -2.48 -0.68 43.75
CA MET A 14 -1.59 -1.53 42.98
C MET A 14 -2.46 -2.40 42.07
N GLY A 15 -2.36 -2.16 40.77
CA GLY A 15 -2.95 -2.98 39.71
C GLY A 15 -1.89 -3.22 38.65
N SER A 16 -0.85 -3.99 39.00
CA SER A 16 0.15 -4.48 38.05
C SER A 16 -0.15 -5.94 37.75
N SER A 17 -0.43 -6.25 36.48
CA SER A 17 -0.40 -7.56 35.77
C SER A 17 -1.55 -7.57 34.75
N ALA A 18 -1.44 -7.99 33.50
CA ALA A 18 -0.32 -8.42 32.69
C ALA A 18 -0.88 -8.40 31.25
N PHE A 19 -0.23 -7.70 30.32
CA PHE A 19 -0.52 -7.90 28.90
C PHE A 19 0.46 -8.94 28.37
N ALA A 20 -0.01 -10.19 28.36
CA ALA A 20 0.57 -11.26 27.57
C ALA A 20 0.26 -10.97 26.09
N ALA A 21 1.19 -10.32 25.39
CA ALA A 21 1.25 -10.40 23.93
C ALA A 21 2.14 -11.59 23.56
N ALA A 22 1.49 -12.72 23.31
CA ALA A 22 2.12 -13.91 22.77
C ALA A 22 2.75 -13.60 21.40
N SER A 23 4.00 -14.02 21.28
CA SER A 23 4.74 -14.44 20.10
C SER A 23 4.06 -14.24 18.75
N GLY A 24 4.60 -13.30 17.98
CA GLY A 24 4.56 -13.33 16.54
C GLY A 24 5.81 -12.65 16.05
N ASN A 25 6.77 -13.43 15.56
CA ASN A 25 7.95 -12.98 14.83
C ASN A 25 7.65 -11.66 14.11
N ALA A 26 8.20 -10.55 14.63
CA ALA A 26 8.49 -9.41 13.78
C ALA A 26 9.60 -9.88 12.85
N SER A 27 9.21 -10.66 11.83
CA SER A 27 9.96 -10.80 10.61
C SER A 27 10.23 -9.36 10.20
N LYS A 28 11.44 -8.89 10.48
CA LYS A 28 12.07 -7.83 9.72
C LYS A 28 11.85 -8.27 8.28
N HIS A 29 10.86 -7.67 7.64
CA HIS A 29 10.77 -7.72 6.20
C HIS A 29 11.97 -6.90 5.74
N ASN A 30 13.13 -7.57 5.74
CA ASN A 30 14.15 -7.28 4.78
C ASN A 30 13.43 -7.46 3.45
N ALA A 31 12.86 -6.38 2.92
CA ALA A 31 12.82 -6.17 1.49
C ALA A 31 14.29 -6.05 1.05
N SER A 32 15.03 -7.16 1.17
CA SER A 32 16.31 -7.35 0.52
C SER A 32 15.94 -7.60 -0.93
N GLY A 33 15.89 -6.48 -1.62
CA GLY A 33 15.56 -6.33 -3.01
C GLY A 33 15.86 -4.89 -3.31
N SER A 34 17.14 -4.52 -3.22
CA SER A 34 17.68 -3.35 -3.90
C SER A 34 17.34 -3.52 -5.38
N LYS A 35 16.13 -3.11 -5.77
CA LYS A 35 15.69 -3.15 -7.16
C LYS A 35 16.69 -2.26 -7.90
N PRO A 36 17.39 -2.78 -8.92
CA PRO A 36 18.40 -2.02 -9.61
C PRO A 36 17.78 -0.71 -10.08
N SER A 37 18.52 0.39 -9.91
CA SER A 37 18.15 1.76 -10.31
C SER A 37 17.91 1.93 -11.81
N GLY A 38 17.95 0.85 -12.60
CA GLY A 38 17.46 0.82 -13.97
C GLY A 38 15.95 0.60 -13.98
N LYS A 39 15.18 1.68 -14.16
CA LYS A 39 13.75 1.68 -14.56
C LYS A 39 12.94 0.57 -13.88
N TYR A 40 12.30 0.86 -12.74
CA TYR A 40 11.23 0.03 -12.18
C TYR A 40 10.27 -0.35 -13.31
N THR A 41 10.42 -1.56 -13.83
CA THR A 41 9.64 -2.11 -14.94
C THR A 41 9.09 -3.40 -14.41
N ILE A 42 7.87 -3.33 -13.91
CA ILE A 42 7.20 -4.49 -13.32
C ILE A 42 6.68 -5.40 -14.44
N THR A 43 6.97 -6.69 -14.33
CA THR A 43 6.39 -7.71 -15.22
C THR A 43 4.96 -8.03 -14.79
N CYS A 44 4.15 -8.57 -15.69
CA CYS A 44 2.82 -9.03 -15.36
C CYS A 44 2.84 -10.14 -14.30
N ASN A 45 3.85 -11.01 -14.29
CA ASN A 45 4.02 -12.00 -13.23
C ASN A 45 4.26 -11.34 -11.86
N GLU A 46 5.13 -10.33 -11.79
CA GLU A 46 5.34 -9.55 -10.55
C GLU A 46 4.08 -8.79 -10.14
N TYR A 47 3.31 -8.27 -11.09
CA TYR A 47 2.07 -7.53 -10.82
C TYR A 47 0.95 -8.42 -10.27
N LEU A 48 0.81 -9.64 -10.78
CA LEU A 48 -0.24 -10.56 -10.33
C LEU A 48 -0.05 -11.02 -8.88
N VAL A 49 1.20 -11.05 -8.38
CA VAL A 49 1.50 -11.41 -6.99
C VAL A 49 1.44 -10.22 -6.02
N LEU A 50 1.20 -9.00 -6.53
CA LEU A 50 0.98 -7.84 -5.68
C LEU A 50 -0.33 -7.94 -4.92
N LYS A 51 -0.36 -7.29 -3.75
CA LYS A 51 -1.61 -7.04 -3.03
C LYS A 51 -2.52 -6.16 -3.88
N GLU A 52 -3.83 -6.36 -3.77
CA GLU A 52 -4.83 -5.56 -4.48
C GLU A 52 -4.71 -4.06 -4.21
N THR A 53 -4.20 -3.67 -3.05
CA THR A 53 -3.94 -2.26 -2.67
C THR A 53 -2.74 -1.66 -3.39
N ASP A 54 -1.77 -2.48 -3.79
CA ASP A 54 -0.49 -2.03 -4.35
C ASP A 54 -0.59 -1.91 -5.89
N LYS A 55 -1.47 -2.71 -6.51
CA LYS A 55 -1.77 -2.64 -7.95
C LYS A 55 -2.12 -1.23 -8.45
N PRO A 56 -3.10 -0.51 -7.88
CA PRO A 56 -3.43 0.85 -8.33
C PRO A 56 -2.29 1.85 -8.10
N VAL A 57 -1.45 1.65 -7.07
CA VAL A 57 -0.29 2.51 -6.80
C VAL A 57 0.76 2.36 -7.91
N ILE A 58 1.04 1.13 -8.34
CA ILE A 58 1.98 0.86 -9.43
C ILE A 58 1.47 1.43 -10.76
N ILE A 59 0.19 1.24 -11.08
CA ILE A 59 -0.42 1.79 -12.29
C ILE A 59 -0.35 3.33 -12.25
N GLY A 60 -0.72 3.94 -11.13
CA GLY A 60 -0.67 5.40 -10.95
C GLY A 60 0.75 5.97 -11.05
N TYR A 61 1.75 5.25 -10.53
CA TYR A 61 3.15 5.61 -10.67
C TYR A 61 3.59 5.61 -12.14
N GLU A 62 3.27 4.58 -12.91
CA GLU A 62 3.63 4.51 -14.34
C GLU A 62 2.91 5.59 -15.17
N ILE A 63 1.64 5.88 -14.89
CA ILE A 63 0.90 6.98 -15.54
C ILE A 63 1.57 8.32 -15.23
N SER A 64 1.87 8.58 -13.95
CA SER A 64 2.48 9.83 -13.50
C SER A 64 3.87 10.04 -14.10
N LYS A 65 4.67 8.97 -14.13
CA LYS A 65 6.00 8.93 -14.74
C LYS A 65 5.94 9.19 -16.24
N HIS A 66 4.97 8.60 -16.95
CA HIS A 66 4.77 8.85 -18.38
C HIS A 66 4.46 10.32 -18.69
N LYS A 67 3.67 10.97 -17.82
CA LYS A 67 3.33 12.39 -17.93
C LYS A 67 4.40 13.32 -17.30
N ASN A 68 5.57 12.81 -16.93
CA ASN A 68 6.63 13.56 -16.25
C ASN A 68 6.14 14.33 -15.00
N GLY A 69 5.19 13.76 -14.26
CA GLY A 69 4.58 14.41 -13.09
C GLY A 69 3.63 15.57 -13.39
N LYS A 70 3.35 15.88 -14.66
CA LYS A 70 2.46 16.98 -15.08
C LYS A 70 0.97 16.61 -15.09
N VAL A 71 0.60 15.58 -14.34
CA VAL A 71 -0.77 15.05 -14.28
C VAL A 71 -1.32 15.29 -12.87
N SER A 72 -2.57 15.73 -12.78
CA SER A 72 -3.21 15.95 -11.47
C SER A 72 -3.50 14.61 -10.77
N ALA A 73 -3.54 14.61 -9.44
CA ALA A 73 -3.89 13.39 -8.69
C ALA A 73 -5.28 12.85 -9.08
N ALA A 74 -6.25 13.73 -9.34
CA ALA A 74 -7.59 13.35 -9.79
C ALA A 74 -7.56 12.64 -11.15
N GLU A 75 -6.77 13.16 -12.10
CA GLU A 75 -6.60 12.56 -13.42
C GLU A 75 -5.85 11.21 -13.33
N VAL A 76 -4.87 11.08 -12.42
CA VAL A 76 -4.21 9.79 -12.17
C VAL A 76 -5.22 8.78 -11.66
N ILE A 77 -6.03 9.12 -10.66
CA ILE A 77 -7.05 8.23 -10.08
C ILE A 77 -8.03 7.77 -11.17
N ALA A 78 -8.57 8.70 -11.96
CA ALA A 78 -9.50 8.38 -13.04
C ALA A 78 -8.87 7.44 -14.09
N ASN A 79 -7.61 7.67 -14.46
CA ASN A 79 -6.91 6.78 -15.39
C ASN A 79 -6.61 5.42 -14.77
N VAL A 80 -6.26 5.33 -13.49
CA VAL A 80 -6.04 4.06 -12.79
C VAL A 80 -7.32 3.23 -12.78
N GLU A 81 -8.46 3.83 -12.42
CA GLU A 81 -9.76 3.15 -12.39
C GLU A 81 -10.16 2.61 -13.78
N LYS A 82 -9.89 3.38 -14.84
CA LYS A 82 -10.13 2.97 -16.22
C LYS A 82 -9.20 1.85 -16.70
N VAL A 83 -7.92 1.94 -16.39
CA VAL A 83 -6.86 1.09 -16.98
C VAL A 83 -6.67 -0.22 -16.21
N ARG A 84 -6.95 -0.25 -14.91
CA ARG A 84 -6.74 -1.42 -14.05
C ARG A 84 -7.40 -2.72 -14.55
N PRO A 85 -8.71 -2.78 -14.86
CA PRO A 85 -9.33 -4.05 -15.24
C PRO A 85 -8.69 -4.65 -16.51
N ASP A 86 -8.37 -3.79 -17.45
CA ASP A 86 -7.68 -4.09 -18.70
C ASP A 86 -6.26 -4.64 -18.48
N VAL A 87 -5.54 -4.06 -17.51
CA VAL A 87 -4.22 -4.53 -17.09
C VAL A 87 -4.32 -5.88 -16.36
N ASP A 88 -5.31 -6.05 -15.49
CA ASP A 88 -5.55 -7.28 -14.74
C ASP A 88 -5.84 -8.45 -15.70
N GLU A 89 -6.65 -8.23 -16.75
CA GLU A 89 -6.91 -9.25 -17.77
C GLU A 89 -5.68 -9.54 -18.62
N TYR A 90 -5.01 -8.49 -19.11
CA TYR A 90 -3.80 -8.61 -19.91
C TYR A 90 -2.73 -9.45 -19.20
N CYS A 91 -2.50 -9.18 -17.92
CA CYS A 91 -1.44 -9.83 -17.17
C CYS A 91 -1.72 -11.30 -16.83
N LYS A 92 -2.98 -11.73 -16.80
CA LYS A 92 -3.32 -13.17 -16.64
C LYS A 92 -2.79 -14.02 -17.79
N VAL A 93 -2.75 -13.47 -19.00
CA VAL A 93 -2.31 -14.16 -20.22
C VAL A 93 -0.84 -13.88 -20.52
N ASN A 94 -0.36 -12.67 -20.25
CA ASN A 94 0.94 -12.18 -20.72
C ASN A 94 1.98 -12.08 -19.59
N LYS A 95 2.22 -13.17 -18.85
CA LYS A 95 3.04 -13.17 -17.61
C LYS A 95 4.44 -12.58 -17.78
N GLU A 96 5.08 -12.80 -18.93
CA GLU A 96 6.45 -12.35 -19.23
C GLU A 96 6.50 -10.91 -19.77
N LYS A 97 5.35 -10.32 -20.13
CA LYS A 97 5.28 -8.95 -20.61
C LYS A 97 5.29 -7.98 -19.44
N THR A 98 5.55 -6.71 -19.76
CA THR A 98 5.56 -5.66 -18.74
C THR A 98 4.19 -5.00 -18.65
N VAL A 99 3.77 -4.66 -17.43
CA VAL A 99 2.47 -3.99 -17.18
C VAL A 99 2.38 -2.70 -17.99
N TRP A 100 3.51 -2.00 -18.15
CA TRP A 100 3.63 -0.77 -18.92
C TRP A 100 3.13 -0.90 -20.37
N GLN A 101 3.31 -2.06 -21.02
CA GLN A 101 2.86 -2.25 -22.40
C GLN A 101 1.35 -2.05 -22.55
N LYS A 102 0.58 -2.56 -21.58
CA LYS A 102 -0.87 -2.40 -21.58
C LYS A 102 -1.29 -1.03 -21.09
N ILE A 103 -0.65 -0.49 -20.04
CA ILE A 103 -0.92 0.87 -19.54
C ILE A 103 -0.76 1.90 -20.66
N LYS A 104 0.37 1.85 -21.38
CA LYS A 104 0.65 2.77 -22.50
C LYS A 104 -0.39 2.66 -23.63
N SER A 105 -0.92 1.47 -23.87
CA SER A 105 -1.94 1.26 -24.90
C SER A 105 -3.34 1.74 -24.50
N ALA A 106 -3.58 1.95 -23.20
CA ALA A 106 -4.89 2.32 -22.66
C ALA A 106 -4.99 3.80 -22.26
N LEU A 107 -3.85 4.50 -22.18
CA LEU A 107 -3.71 5.94 -22.03
C LEU A 107 -3.82 6.66 -23.37
#